data_AF-H2XJK7-F1
#
_entry.id   AF-H2XJK7-F1
#
_cell.length_a   1.000
_cell.length_b   1.000
_cell.length_c   1.000
_cell.angle_alpha   90.00
_cell.angle_beta   90.00
_cell.angle_gamma   90.00
#
_symmetry.space_group_name_H-M   'P 1'
#
loop_
_entity.id
_entity.type
_entity.pdbx_description
1 polymer ?
#
loop_
_entity_poly.entity_id
_entity_poly.type
_entity_poly.pdbx_seq_one_letter_code
_entity_poly.pdbx_strand_id
1 'polypeptide(L)' 'MNLYVYNNPFNRNLRYCERDITINGVTIPKGTSIDIPVYGMGRDEEFWEDPLVFKLESFFDWTLNSVVW' A
#
# COMPACT_ATOMS: atom_id res chain seq x y z
N MET A 1 -20.99 0.29 8.08
CA MET A 1 -19.73 -0.47 8.06
C MET A 1 -19.56 -1.06 6.66
N ASN A 2 -18.52 -0.68 5.92
CA ASN A 2 -18.40 -0.97 4.48
C ASN A 2 -17.56 -2.24 4.22
N LEU A 3 -18.19 -3.24 3.59
CA LEU A 3 -17.56 -4.53 3.26
C LEU A 3 -16.44 -4.43 2.21
N TYR A 4 -16.46 -3.41 1.34
CA TYR A 4 -15.43 -3.19 0.33
C TYR A 4 -14.07 -2.84 0.93
N VAL A 5 -14.06 -2.11 2.04
CA VAL A 5 -12.82 -1.74 2.73
C VAL A 5 -12.19 -2.99 3.37
N TYR A 6 -13.00 -3.89 3.93
CA TYR A 6 -12.51 -5.00 4.75
C TYR A 6 -12.07 -6.25 3.97
N ASN A 7 -12.58 -6.45 2.75
CA ASN A 7 -12.41 -7.71 2.04
C ASN A 7 -11.33 -7.67 0.94
N ASN A 8 -10.09 -7.32 1.32
CA ASN A 8 -8.93 -7.45 0.42
C ASN A 8 -8.36 -8.89 0.51
N PRO A 9 -8.48 -9.72 -0.56
CA PRO A 9 -7.95 -11.09 -0.55
C PRO A 9 -6.41 -11.15 -0.54
N PHE A 10 -5.72 -10.03 -0.80
CA PHE A 10 -4.26 -9.89 -0.76
C PHE A 10 -3.86 -8.94 0.36
N ASN A 11 -4.00 -9.41 1.60
CA ASN A 11 -3.66 -8.65 2.81
C ASN A 11 -2.16 -8.34 2.94
N ARG A 12 -1.32 -9.13 2.27
CA ARG A 12 0.13 -9.06 2.32
C ARG A 12 0.77 -9.43 0.97
N ASN A 13 1.85 -8.73 0.62
CA ASN A 13 2.67 -9.02 -0.55
C ASN A 13 4.08 -9.38 -0.12
N LEU A 14 4.58 -10.54 -0.54
CA LEU A 14 5.95 -10.96 -0.25
C LEU A 14 6.90 -10.55 -1.37
N ARG A 15 8.09 -10.07 -1.02
CA ARG A 15 9.22 -9.83 -1.92
C ARG A 15 10.49 -10.43 -1.34
N TYR A 16 11.46 -10.71 -2.21
CA TYR A 16 12.80 -11.12 -1.81
C TYR A 16 13.82 -10.06 -2.25
N CYS A 17 14.76 -9.74 -1.36
CA CYS A 17 15.85 -8.83 -1.66
C CYS A 17 16.93 -9.52 -2.48
N GLU A 18 17.06 -9.17 -3.75
CA GLU A 18 18.11 -9.69 -4.65
C GLU A 18 19.52 -9.14 -4.34
N ARG A 19 19.58 -8.03 -3.61
CA ARG A 19 20.79 -7.34 -3.19
C ARG A 19 20.53 -6.59 -1.88
N ASP A 20 21.61 -6.21 -1.22
CA ASP A 20 21.55 -5.28 -0.10
C ASP A 20 20.94 -3.95 -0.56
N ILE A 21 20.02 -3.41 0.22
CA ILE A 21 19.34 -2.15 -0.05
C ILE A 21 19.12 -1.37 1.24
N THR A 22 19.38 -0.06 1.23
CA THR A 22 19.03 0.83 2.34
C THR A 22 17.75 1.58 2.00
N ILE A 23 16.73 1.44 2.86
CA ILE A 23 15.45 2.15 2.77
C ILE A 23 15.22 2.84 4.11
N ASN A 24 14.92 4.15 4.09
CA ASN A 24 14.69 4.96 5.29
C ASN A 24 15.79 4.81 6.37
N GLY A 25 17.05 4.73 5.96
CA GLY A 25 18.20 4.57 6.86
C GLY A 25 18.40 3.16 7.42
N VAL A 26 17.54 2.20 7.08
CA VAL A 26 17.65 0.79 7.47
C VAL A 26 18.21 -0.02 6.30
N THR A 27 19.31 -0.73 6.53
CA THR A 27 19.87 -1.66 5.53
C THR A 27 19.23 -3.03 5.63
N ILE A 28 18.64 -3.48 4.53
CA ILE A 28 18.03 -4.79 4.35
C ILE A 28 19.00 -5.65 3.53
N PRO A 29 19.53 -6.75 4.08
CA PRO A 29 20.46 -7.62 3.36
C PRO A 29 19.82 -8.38 2.20
N LYS A 30 20.66 -8.80 1.25
CA LYS A 30 20.32 -9.78 0.23
C LYS A 30 19.78 -11.07 0.87
N GLY A 31 18.75 -11.63 0.25
CA GLY A 31 18.08 -12.86 0.68
C GLY A 31 17.03 -12.64 1.76
N THR A 32 16.88 -11.43 2.31
CA THR A 32 15.78 -11.11 3.23
C THR A 32 14.44 -11.13 2.49
N SER A 33 13.44 -11.77 3.10
CA SER A 33 12.06 -11.66 2.66
C SER A 33 11.43 -10.41 3.27
N ILE A 34 10.81 -9.60 2.44
CA ILE A 34 10.07 -8.41 2.85
C ILE A 34 8.58 -8.71 2.71
N ASP A 35 7.87 -8.62 3.83
CA ASP A 35 6.42 -8.65 3.87
C ASP A 35 5.87 -7.22 3.81
N ILE A 36 5.08 -6.94 2.79
CA ILE A 36 4.47 -5.62 2.55
C ILE A 36 3.03 -5.68 3.08
N PRO A 37 2.72 -4.99 4.19
CA PRO A 37 1.43 -5.07 4.86
C PRO A 37 0.36 -4.21 4.18
N VAL A 38 -0.05 -4.60 2.96
CA VAL A 38 -1.03 -3.87 2.13
C VAL A 38 -2.29 -3.48 2.90
N TYR A 39 -2.81 -4.40 3.72
CA TYR A 39 -4.02 -4.13 4.53
C TYR A 39 -3.84 -2.94 5.49
N GLY A 40 -2.67 -2.88 6.16
CA GLY A 40 -2.35 -1.81 7.10
C GLY A 40 -2.03 -0.50 6.38
N MET A 41 -1.23 -0.57 5.30
CA MET A 41 -0.87 0.61 4.51
C MET A 41 -2.08 1.33 3.92
N GLY A 42 -3.10 0.59 3.46
CA GLY A 42 -4.35 1.20 2.99
C GLY A 42 -5.24 1.77 4.09
N ARG A 43 -4.82 1.69 5.36
CA ARG A 43 -5.54 2.18 6.53
C ARG A 43 -4.79 3.21 7.36
N ASP A 44 -3.60 3.57 6.89
CA ASP A 44 -2.74 4.49 7.61
C ASP A 44 -3.22 5.93 7.41
N GLU A 45 -3.68 6.56 8.49
CA GLU A 45 -4.19 7.93 8.49
C GLU A 45 -3.11 8.97 8.19
N GLU A 46 -1.81 8.61 8.31
CA GLU A 46 -0.72 9.47 7.86
C GLU A 46 -0.74 9.67 6.34
N PHE A 47 -1.19 8.66 5.60
CA PHE A 47 -1.17 8.64 4.13
C PHE A 47 -2.55 8.80 3.49
N TRP A 48 -3.63 8.44 4.19
CA TRP A 48 -4.99 8.46 3.65
C TRP A 48 -5.95 9.17 4.61
N GLU A 49 -6.68 10.17 4.10
CA GLU A 49 -7.73 10.84 4.87
C GLU A 49 -8.99 9.97 4.96
N ASP A 50 -9.50 9.74 6.17
CA ASP A 50 -10.61 8.82 6.50
C ASP A 50 -10.49 7.44 5.83
N PRO A 51 -9.43 6.66 6.10
CA PRO A 51 -9.11 5.44 5.35
C PRO A 51 -10.17 4.34 5.40
N LEU A 52 -11.08 4.41 6.38
CA LEU A 52 -12.16 3.46 6.57
C LEU A 52 -13.45 3.85 5.83
N VAL A 53 -13.47 5.03 5.22
CA VAL A 53 -14.58 5.54 4.42
C VAL A 53 -14.33 5.18 2.95
N PHE A 54 -15.34 4.59 2.32
CA PHE A 54 -15.28 4.34 0.88
C PHE A 54 -15.55 5.65 0.12
N LYS A 55 -14.49 6.23 -0.45
CA LYS A 55 -14.53 7.46 -1.26
C LYS A 55 -14.36 7.11 -2.73
N LEU A 56 -15.46 7.10 -3.49
CA LEU A 56 -15.45 6.77 -4.92
C LEU A 56 -14.66 7.82 -5.73
N GLU A 57 -14.68 9.06 -5.28
CA GLU A 57 -13.92 10.19 -5.83
C GLU A 57 -12.40 9.97 -5.81
N SER A 58 -11.84 9.33 -4.78
CA SER A 58 -10.41 9.03 -4.71
C SER A 58 -9.96 8.07 -5.83
N PHE A 59 -10.82 7.15 -6.25
CA PHE A 59 -10.54 6.27 -7.38
C PHE A 59 -10.55 7.05 -8.70
N PHE A 60 -11.51 7.96 -8.90
CA PHE A 60 -11.60 8.76 -10.10
C PHE A 60 -10.50 9.82 -10.20
N ASP A 61 -10.12 10.46 -9.09
CA ASP A 61 -9.06 11.46 -9.06
C ASP A 61 -7.70 10.84 -9.44
N TRP A 62 -7.36 9.67 -8.89
CA TRP A 62 -6.17 8.93 -9.30
C TRP A 62 -6.19 8.59 -10.80
N THR A 63 -7.34 8.16 -11.31
CA THR A 63 -7.49 7.78 -12.72
C THR A 63 -7.38 8.99 -13.64
N LEU A 64 -7.99 10.11 -13.29
CA LEU A 64 -7.94 11.35 -14.06
C LEU A 64 -6.49 11.87 -14.12
N ASN A 65 -5.81 11.99 -12.98
CA ASN A 65 -4.43 12.46 -12.93
C ASN A 65 -3.41 11.52 -13.61
N SER A 66 -3.76 10.25 -13.81
CA SER A 66 -2.92 9.28 -14.53
C SER A 66 -3.18 9.21 -16.04
N VAL A 67 -4.29 9.79 -16.51
CA VAL A 67 -4.71 9.78 -17.93
C VAL A 67 -4.50 11.15 -18.58
N VAL A 68 -4.35 12.23 -17.81
CA VAL A 68 -3.87 13.52 -18.32
C VAL A 68 -2.33 13.55 -18.26
N TRP A 69 -1.69 12.99 -19.29
CA TRP A 69 -0.30 13.28 -19.66
C TRP A 69 -0.28 14.15 -20.92
#